data_AF-A0A932PH13-F1
#
_entry.id   AF-A0A932PH13-F1
#
_cell.length_a   1.000
_cell.length_b   1.000
_cell.length_c   1.000
_cell.angle_alpha   90.00
_cell.angle_beta   90.00
_cell.angle_gamma   90.00
#
_symmetry.space_group_name_H-M   'P 1'
#
loop_
_entity.id
_entity.type
_entity.pdbx_description
1 polymer ?
#
loop_
_entity_poly.entity_id
_entity_poly.type
_entity_poly.pdbx_seq_one_letter_code
_entity_poly.pdbx_strand_id
1 'polypeptide(L)'
;MPSKPRPSEGALKRVRAYVEKYWAKTGTSPHPEPEVTEAVVLGLAQNVDEVGRPLCPCNFYPDKRAELAAGRRWVCACDEMKQYKYCHCLLFVTPDGLPITEYLPEGHEGREIYGVVQDPTPDKGRESRHKVESRELISTKG
;
A
#
# COMPACT_ATOMS: atom_id res chain seq x y z
N MET A 1 21.84 15.98 -7.65
CA MET A 1 21.20 14.76 -8.20
C MET A 1 20.30 15.20 -9.34
N PRO A 2 20.33 14.58 -10.53
CA PRO A 2 19.38 14.92 -11.58
C PRO A 2 17.95 14.68 -11.08
N SER A 3 17.04 15.61 -11.35
CA SER A 3 15.63 15.44 -11.05
C SER A 3 15.08 14.27 -11.85
N LYS A 4 14.35 13.36 -11.20
CA LYS A 4 13.65 12.27 -11.91
C LYS A 4 12.66 12.90 -12.90
N PRO A 5 12.49 12.33 -14.10
CA PRO A 5 11.50 12.82 -15.06
C PRO A 5 10.11 12.81 -14.45
N ARG A 6 9.31 13.83 -14.76
CA ARG A 6 7.90 13.87 -14.38
C ARG A 6 7.17 12.71 -15.09
N PRO A 7 6.28 11.99 -14.40
CA PRO A 7 5.47 10.95 -15.02
C PRO A 7 4.52 11.55 -16.06
N SER A 8 4.10 10.71 -17.01
CA SER A 8 3.14 11.06 -18.05
C SER A 8 1.77 11.40 -17.46
N GLU A 9 1.04 12.31 -18.10
CA GLU A 9 -0.33 12.66 -17.70
C GLU A 9 -1.26 11.43 -17.73
N GLY A 10 -1.03 10.53 -18.69
CA GLY A 10 -1.76 9.27 -18.80
C GLY A 10 -1.54 8.35 -17.61
N ALA A 11 -0.30 8.18 -17.15
CA ALA A 11 -0.01 7.40 -15.95
C ALA A 11 -0.60 8.04 -14.69
N LEU A 12 -0.46 9.36 -14.55
CA LEU A 12 -1.04 10.09 -13.42
C LEU A 12 -2.56 9.94 -13.33
N LYS A 13 -3.27 10.14 -14.45
CA LYS A 13 -4.72 9.98 -14.50
C LYS A 13 -5.16 8.57 -14.12
N ARG A 14 -4.44 7.54 -14.59
CA ARG A 14 -4.72 6.14 -14.24
C ARG A 14 -4.51 5.87 -12.75
N VAL A 15 -3.40 6.32 -12.18
CA VAL A 15 -3.07 6.11 -10.77
C VAL A 15 -4.07 6.86 -9.88
N ARG A 16 -4.38 8.12 -10.15
CA ARG A 16 -5.35 8.90 -9.36
C ARG A 16 -6.73 8.24 -9.35
N ALA A 17 -7.24 7.86 -10.53
CA ALA A 17 -8.53 7.17 -10.63
C ALA A 17 -8.53 5.80 -9.93
N TYR A 18 -7.40 5.09 -9.93
CA TYR A 18 -7.25 3.83 -9.19
C TYR A 18 -7.29 4.08 -7.68
N VAL A 19 -6.50 5.03 -7.18
CA VAL A 19 -6.37 5.35 -5.76
C VAL A 19 -7.71 5.81 -5.18
N GLU A 20 -8.42 6.71 -5.88
CA GLU A 20 -9.74 7.21 -5.46
C GLU A 20 -10.77 6.08 -5.29
N LYS A 21 -10.84 5.16 -6.27
CA LYS A 21 -11.69 3.99 -6.18
C LYS A 21 -11.26 3.06 -5.05
N TYR A 22 -9.96 2.93 -4.82
CA TYR A 22 -9.44 2.06 -3.79
C TYR A 22 -9.76 2.60 -2.38
N TRP A 23 -9.68 3.92 -2.15
CA TRP A 23 -10.15 4.55 -0.91
C TRP A 23 -11.60 4.18 -0.60
N ALA A 24 -12.50 4.31 -1.57
CA ALA A 24 -13.90 3.92 -1.40
C ALA A 24 -14.06 2.41 -1.12
N LYS A 25 -13.31 1.56 -1.84
CA LYS A 25 -13.32 0.09 -1.67
C LYS A 25 -12.87 -0.33 -0.28
N THR A 26 -11.82 0.30 0.25
CA THR A 26 -11.21 -0.09 1.53
C THR A 26 -11.67 0.75 2.71
N GLY A 27 -12.47 1.80 2.52
CA GLY A 27 -12.87 2.68 3.63
C GLY A 27 -11.72 3.47 4.23
N THR A 28 -10.62 3.63 3.50
CA THR A 28 -9.46 4.45 3.88
C THR A 28 -9.52 5.81 3.20
N SER A 29 -8.69 6.76 3.64
CA SER A 29 -8.60 8.11 3.08
C SER A 29 -7.19 8.40 2.51
N PRO A 30 -7.04 9.50 1.73
CA PRO A 30 -5.74 10.13 1.55
C PRO A 30 -5.16 10.57 2.90
N HIS A 31 -3.87 10.82 2.94
CA HIS A 31 -3.23 11.47 4.08
C HIS A 31 -3.71 12.94 4.21
N PRO A 32 -3.94 13.45 5.44
CA PRO A 32 -4.36 14.84 5.67
C PRO A 32 -3.40 15.88 5.08
N GLU A 33 -2.10 15.59 5.11
CA GLU A 33 -1.07 16.36 4.40
C GLU A 33 -1.05 15.97 2.91
N PRO A 34 -1.52 16.83 1.97
CA PRO A 34 -1.70 16.45 0.58
C PRO A 34 -0.40 16.09 -0.14
N GLU A 35 0.73 16.66 0.31
CA GLU A 35 2.06 16.41 -0.26
C GLU A 35 2.49 14.95 -0.11
N VAL A 36 2.10 14.27 0.98
CA VAL A 36 2.37 12.85 1.20
C VAL A 36 1.67 12.02 0.13
N THR A 37 0.37 12.27 -0.05
CA THR A 37 -0.44 11.58 -1.07
C THR A 37 0.12 11.83 -2.48
N GLU A 38 0.43 13.09 -2.82
CA GLU A 38 0.93 13.45 -4.15
C GLU A 38 2.31 12.83 -4.42
N ALA A 39 3.22 12.81 -3.44
CA ALA A 39 4.53 12.18 -3.59
C ALA A 39 4.41 10.68 -3.92
N VAL A 40 3.51 9.96 -3.23
CA VAL A 40 3.28 8.53 -3.50
C VAL A 40 2.61 8.31 -4.86
N VAL A 41 1.61 9.12 -5.22
CA VAL A 41 0.94 9.06 -6.53
C VAL A 41 1.93 9.30 -7.67
N LEU A 42 2.81 10.30 -7.54
CA LEU A 42 3.88 10.58 -8.50
C LEU A 42 4.82 9.38 -8.64
N GLY A 43 5.25 8.79 -7.53
CA GLY A 43 6.14 7.61 -7.54
C GLY A 43 5.48 6.38 -8.18
N LEU A 44 4.21 6.12 -7.89
CA LEU A 44 3.44 5.04 -8.53
C LEU A 44 3.31 5.27 -10.04
N ALA A 45 3.03 6.51 -10.46
CA ALA A 45 2.92 6.87 -11.87
C ALA A 45 4.26 6.75 -12.61
N GLN A 46 5.37 7.13 -11.97
CA GLN A 46 6.72 6.91 -12.49
C GLN A 46 6.99 5.43 -12.73
N ASN A 47 6.63 4.55 -11.79
CA ASN A 47 6.79 3.10 -11.96
C ASN A 47 5.85 2.55 -13.06
N VAL A 48 4.67 3.13 -13.25
CA VAL A 48 3.80 2.78 -14.38
C VAL A 48 4.47 3.10 -15.73
N ASP A 49 5.10 4.26 -15.87
CA ASP A 49 5.80 4.61 -17.11
C ASP A 49 7.07 3.75 -17.32
N GLU A 50 7.82 3.47 -16.25
CA GLU A 50 9.10 2.77 -16.33
C GLU A 50 8.94 1.25 -16.56
N VAL A 51 8.04 0.62 -15.80
CA VAL A 51 7.88 -0.85 -15.76
C VAL A 51 6.45 -1.32 -16.00
N GLY A 52 5.53 -0.43 -16.40
CA GLY A 52 4.17 -0.78 -16.82
C GLY A 52 3.20 -1.10 -15.69
N ARG A 53 3.63 -1.04 -14.43
CA ARG A 53 2.84 -1.39 -13.24
C ARG A 53 3.10 -0.41 -12.09
N PRO A 54 2.11 -0.14 -11.22
CA PRO A 54 2.27 0.77 -10.08
C PRO A 54 2.99 0.07 -8.92
N LEU A 55 4.27 -0.25 -9.10
CA LEU A 55 5.12 -0.84 -8.05
C LEU A 55 5.29 0.14 -6.88
N CYS A 56 5.34 -0.32 -5.61
CA CYS A 56 5.42 0.57 -4.45
C CYS A 56 6.61 1.52 -4.58
N PRO A 57 6.44 2.84 -4.56
CA PRO A 57 7.56 3.78 -4.63
C PRO A 57 8.33 3.88 -3.31
N CYS A 58 7.78 3.29 -2.24
CA CYS A 58 8.29 3.30 -0.88
C CYS A 58 9.43 2.31 -0.61
N ASN A 59 9.70 1.40 -1.56
CA ASN A 59 10.65 0.32 -1.39
C ASN A 59 11.81 0.47 -2.38
N PHE A 60 12.96 -0.07 -2.02
CA PHE A 60 14.12 -0.15 -2.90
C PHE A 60 14.08 -1.47 -3.68
N TYR A 61 14.28 -1.38 -4.99
CA TYR A 61 14.39 -2.56 -5.86
C TYR A 61 15.71 -2.47 -6.62
N PRO A 62 16.61 -3.46 -6.47
CA PRO A 62 17.80 -3.55 -7.32
C PRO A 62 17.44 -3.65 -8.80
N ASP A 63 16.39 -4.42 -9.12
CA ASP A 63 15.81 -4.55 -10.45
C ASP A 63 14.27 -4.64 -10.35
N LYS A 64 13.59 -3.58 -10.77
CA LYS A 64 12.13 -3.50 -10.74
C LYS A 64 11.46 -4.50 -11.69
N ARG A 65 12.08 -4.85 -12.81
CA ARG A 65 11.51 -5.80 -13.78
C ARG A 65 11.62 -7.23 -13.24
N ALA A 66 12.74 -7.57 -12.62
CA ALA A 66 12.91 -8.84 -11.93
C ALA A 66 11.89 -8.99 -10.78
N GLU A 67 11.67 -7.93 -9.99
CA GLU A 67 10.66 -7.94 -8.92
C GLU A 67 9.25 -8.23 -9.48
N LEU A 68 8.87 -7.57 -10.58
CA LEU A 68 7.57 -7.81 -11.23
C LEU A 68 7.45 -9.20 -11.86
N ALA A 69 8.57 -9.80 -12.27
CA ALA A 69 8.60 -11.18 -12.76
C ALA A 69 8.45 -12.19 -11.62
N ALA A 70 9.02 -11.91 -10.44
CA ALA A 70 8.88 -12.73 -9.24
C ALA A 70 7.45 -12.71 -8.68
N GLY A 71 6.72 -11.60 -8.86
CA GLY A 71 5.30 -11.58 -8.57
C GLY A 71 4.70 -10.19 -8.41
N ARG A 72 3.64 -10.13 -7.59
CA ARG A 72 2.83 -8.91 -7.41
C ARG A 72 2.86 -8.37 -5.99
N ARG A 73 3.76 -8.88 -5.14
CA ARG A 73 3.87 -8.56 -3.71
C ARG A 73 3.84 -7.05 -3.47
N TRP A 74 4.60 -6.30 -4.26
CA TRP A 74 4.73 -4.85 -4.12
C TRP A 74 3.95 -4.02 -5.15
N VAL A 75 3.14 -4.66 -6.00
CA VAL A 75 2.29 -3.92 -6.95
C VAL A 75 1.11 -3.34 -6.20
N CYS A 76 0.98 -2.02 -6.20
CA CYS A 76 -0.07 -1.32 -5.47
C CYS A 76 -1.48 -1.78 -5.89
N ALA A 77 -2.38 -2.10 -4.95
CA ALA A 77 -2.17 -2.25 -3.52
C ALA A 77 -1.34 -3.50 -3.21
N CYS A 78 -0.26 -3.34 -2.45
CA CYS A 78 0.66 -4.42 -2.11
C CYS A 78 -0.02 -5.49 -1.23
N ASP A 79 0.66 -6.62 -1.05
CA ASP A 79 0.13 -7.73 -0.26
C ASP A 79 -0.21 -7.34 1.18
N GLU A 80 0.57 -6.48 1.83
CA GLU A 80 0.28 -6.01 3.19
C GLU A 80 -1.01 -5.20 3.25
N MET A 81 -1.24 -4.32 2.28
CA MET A 81 -2.51 -3.58 2.20
C MET A 81 -3.70 -4.53 1.99
N LYS A 82 -3.52 -5.59 1.20
CA LYS A 82 -4.59 -6.55 0.90
C LYS A 82 -4.83 -7.56 2.02
N GLN A 83 -3.83 -7.86 2.83
CA GLN A 83 -3.91 -8.86 3.91
C GLN A 83 -4.24 -8.21 5.25
N TYR A 84 -3.57 -7.10 5.55
CA TYR A 84 -3.59 -6.43 6.85
C TYR A 84 -4.17 -5.02 6.81
N LYS A 85 -4.54 -4.49 5.63
CA LYS A 85 -4.97 -3.09 5.45
C LYS A 85 -3.93 -2.05 5.86
N TYR A 86 -2.67 -2.48 5.95
CA TYR A 86 -1.55 -1.64 6.30
C TYR A 86 -0.91 -1.05 5.03
N CYS A 87 -0.69 0.27 5.03
CA CYS A 87 0.00 0.97 3.96
C CYS A 87 1.19 1.76 4.50
N HIS A 88 2.40 1.20 4.34
CA HIS A 88 3.65 1.87 4.71
C HIS A 88 3.83 3.24 4.01
N CYS A 89 3.31 3.40 2.78
CA CYS A 89 3.37 4.68 2.06
C CYS A 89 2.52 5.79 2.66
N LEU A 90 1.61 5.47 3.59
CA LEU A 90 0.57 6.37 4.07
C LEU A 90 -0.38 6.88 2.97
N LEU A 91 -0.58 6.10 1.91
CA LEU A 91 -1.54 6.43 0.83
C LEU A 91 -2.97 5.99 1.16
N PHE A 92 -3.10 4.93 1.95
CA PHE A 92 -4.37 4.36 2.40
C PHE A 92 -4.35 4.33 3.93
N VAL A 93 -4.87 5.39 4.55
CA VAL A 93 -4.77 5.64 6.00
C VAL A 93 -6.15 5.84 6.62
N THR A 94 -6.19 5.97 7.94
CA THR A 94 -7.36 6.49 8.66
C THR A 94 -7.58 7.98 8.34
N PRO A 95 -8.77 8.56 8.64
CA PRO A 95 -9.02 9.99 8.46
C PRO A 95 -8.00 10.90 9.16
N ASP A 96 -7.37 10.43 10.24
CA ASP A 96 -6.35 11.16 11.00
C ASP A 96 -4.93 11.00 10.43
N GLY A 97 -4.76 10.28 9.32
CA GLY A 97 -3.47 10.11 8.66
C GLY A 97 -2.61 8.95 9.17
N LEU A 98 -3.13 8.14 10.11
CA LEU A 98 -2.39 7.01 10.66
C LEU A 98 -2.56 5.74 9.81
N PRO A 99 -1.51 4.92 9.65
CA PRO A 99 -1.67 3.61 9.02
C PRO A 99 -2.49 2.70 9.94
N ILE A 100 -3.34 1.85 9.37
CA ILE A 100 -4.09 0.84 10.11
C ILE A 100 -3.12 -0.30 10.46
N THR A 101 -2.92 -0.56 11.76
CA THR A 101 -1.99 -1.59 12.25
C THR A 101 -2.68 -2.69 13.06
N GLU A 102 -4.00 -2.60 13.27
CA GLU A 102 -4.84 -3.58 13.99
C GLU A 102 -4.58 -5.03 13.59
N TYR A 103 -4.42 -5.29 12.30
CA TYR A 103 -4.29 -6.64 11.76
C TYR A 103 -2.85 -7.10 11.58
N LEU A 104 -1.86 -6.26 11.88
CA LEU A 104 -0.47 -6.65 11.77
C LEU A 104 -0.09 -7.65 12.88
N PRO A 105 0.73 -8.66 12.54
CA PRO A 105 1.22 -9.60 13.55
C PRO A 105 2.06 -8.89 14.61
N GLU A 106 2.17 -9.51 15.78
CA GLU A 106 3.08 -9.05 16.83
C GLU A 106 4.54 -9.02 16.34
N GLY A 107 5.30 -8.02 16.75
CA GLY A 107 6.68 -7.79 16.29
C GLY A 107 6.79 -7.23 14.87
N HIS A 108 5.69 -6.91 14.20
CA HIS A 108 5.74 -6.16 12.95
C HIS A 108 6.14 -4.71 13.20
N GLU A 109 7.14 -4.21 12.47
CA GLU A 109 7.69 -2.86 12.62
C GLU A 109 6.61 -1.75 12.67
N GLY A 110 5.63 -1.80 11.75
CA GLY A 110 4.51 -0.85 11.77
C GLY A 110 3.75 -0.80 13.10
N ARG A 111 3.60 -1.93 13.80
CA ARG A 111 2.95 -1.98 15.12
C ARG A 111 3.89 -1.50 16.24
N GLU A 112 5.20 -1.71 16.11
CA GLU A 112 6.19 -1.19 17.06
C GLU A 112 6.28 0.35 16.98
N ILE A 113 6.21 0.91 15.78
CA ILE A 113 6.29 2.36 15.55
C ILE A 113 4.99 3.08 15.93
N TYR A 114 3.85 2.59 15.42
CA TYR A 114 2.57 3.30 15.55
C TYR A 114 1.68 2.77 16.70
N GLY A 115 2.10 1.71 17.38
CA GLY A 115 1.21 0.97 18.28
C GLY A 115 0.09 0.27 17.51
N VAL A 116 -1.03 0.04 18.20
CA VAL A 116 -2.24 -0.54 17.58
C VAL A 116 -3.19 0.60 17.18
N VAL A 117 -3.27 0.85 15.88
CA VAL A 117 -4.21 1.77 15.25
C VAL A 117 -5.37 0.95 14.70
N GLN A 118 -6.56 1.18 15.27
CA GLN A 118 -7.80 0.49 14.89
C GLN A 118 -8.24 0.84 13.48
N ASP A 119 -8.85 -0.12 12.79
CA ASP A 119 -9.53 0.08 11.52
C ASP A 119 -10.91 0.71 11.76
N PRO A 120 -11.17 1.94 11.30
CA PRO A 120 -12.49 2.55 11.44
C PRO A 120 -13.55 1.90 10.52
N THR A 121 -13.15 1.04 9.58
CA THR A 121 -14.03 0.41 8.58
C THR A 121 -13.71 -1.09 8.41
N PRO A 122 -13.84 -1.91 9.47
CA PRO A 122 -13.41 -3.31 9.47
C PRO A 122 -14.18 -4.21 8.49
N ASP A 123 -15.35 -3.77 8.04
CA ASP A 123 -16.18 -4.43 7.03
C ASP A 123 -15.67 -4.22 5.58
N LYS A 124 -14.69 -3.33 5.37
CA LYS A 124 -14.20 -2.93 4.03
C LYS A 124 -12.73 -3.32 3.79
N GLY A 125 -12.46 -3.73 2.55
CA GLY A 125 -11.11 -4.04 2.08
C GLY A 125 -10.61 -5.42 2.51
N ARG A 126 -9.30 -5.51 2.75
CA ARG A 126 -8.58 -6.75 3.11
C ARG A 126 -8.96 -7.96 2.23
N GLU A 127 -8.96 -7.78 0.91
CA GLU A 127 -9.42 -8.83 -0.02
C GLU A 127 -8.60 -10.13 0.03
N SER A 128 -7.44 -10.12 0.68
CA SER A 128 -6.55 -11.26 0.85
C SER A 128 -6.37 -11.71 2.30
N ARG A 129 -7.23 -11.30 3.25
CA ARG A 129 -7.13 -11.68 4.68
C ARG A 129 -7.05 -13.20 4.93
N HIS A 130 -7.75 -13.99 4.12
CA HIS A 130 -7.77 -15.46 4.22
C HIS A 130 -6.37 -16.09 4.13
N LYS A 131 -5.40 -15.41 3.48
CA LYS A 131 -4.02 -15.90 3.34
C LYS A 131 -3.22 -15.83 4.64
N VAL A 132 -3.62 -14.97 5.57
CA VAL A 132 -2.91 -14.75 6.84
C VAL A 132 -3.67 -15.38 8.01
N GLU A 133 -5.00 -15.34 7.98
CA GLU A 133 -5.86 -16.04 8.96
C GLU A 133 -5.63 -17.56 8.94
N SER A 134 -5.43 -18.14 7.75
CA SER A 134 -5.10 -19.58 7.63
C SER A 134 -3.73 -19.94 8.21
N ARG A 135 -2.75 -19.03 8.18
CA ARG A 135 -1.41 -19.26 8.76
C ARG A 135 -1.42 -19.18 10.27
N GLU A 136 -2.18 -18.26 10.85
CA GLU A 136 -2.35 -18.14 12.31
C GLU A 136 -3.07 -19.36 12.90
N LEU A 137 -4.08 -19.88 12.21
CA LEU A 137 -4.77 -21.12 12.58
C LEU A 137 -3.87 -22.37 12.56
N ILE A 138 -2.83 -22.38 11.72
CA ILE A 138 -1.84 -23.46 11.69
C ILE A 138 -0.82 -23.27 12.82
N SER A 139 -0.34 -22.04 13.03
CA SER A 139 0.66 -21.72 14.05
C SER A 139 0.14 -21.89 15.49
N THR A 140 -1.18 -21.81 15.71
CA THR A 140 -1.82 -22.00 17.03
C THR A 140 -2.19 -23.45 17.34
N LYS A 141 -2.05 -24.35 16.36
CA LYS A 141 -2.31 -25.80 16.50
C LYS A 141 -1.04 -26.65 16.58
N GLY A 142 0.14 -26.02 16.54
CA GLY A 142 1.45 -26.66 16.59
C GLY A 142 2.12 -26.51 17.94
#